data_AF-A0AAE3QTM2-F1
#
_entry.id   AF-A0AAE3QTM2-F1
#
_cell.length_a   1.000
_cell.length_b   1.000
_cell.length_c   1.000
_cell.angle_alpha   90.00
_cell.angle_beta   90.00
_cell.angle_gamma   90.00
#
_symmetry.space_group_name_H-M   'P 1'
#
loop_
_entity.id
_entity.type
_entity.pdbx_description
1 polymer ?
#
loop_
_entity_poly.entity_id
_entity_poly.type
_entity_poly.pdbx_seq_one_letter_code
_entity_poly.pdbx_strand_id
1 'polypeptide(L)'
;MAACDPVSFSGITPSVFETLKGELARKGFSIEGTSGVINGPFGISIQYSWDEATQTLHTEVLEKSFFVSCGQIYSQLSETIDKFTA
;
A
#
# COMPACT_ATOMS: atom_id res chain seq x y z
N MET A 1 -5.06 6.99 -17.62
CA MET A 1 -4.01 5.97 -17.78
C MET A 1 -3.75 5.40 -16.40
N ALA A 2 -4.32 4.23 -16.09
CA ALA A 2 -4.05 3.56 -14.82
C ALA A 2 -2.57 3.19 -14.78
N ALA A 3 -1.88 3.69 -13.76
CA ALA A 3 -0.43 3.54 -13.64
C ALA A 3 -0.03 2.12 -13.20
N CYS A 4 -0.96 1.32 -12.67
CA CYS A 4 -0.73 -0.04 -12.19
C CYS A 4 -2.02 -0.86 -12.06
N ASP A 5 -1.88 -2.19 -11.99
CA ASP A 5 -2.98 -3.09 -11.64
C ASP A 5 -3.34 -2.95 -10.14
N PRO A 6 -4.63 -2.92 -9.79
CA PRO A 6 -5.07 -2.98 -8.41
C PRO A 6 -4.71 -4.35 -7.81
N VAL A 7 -4.18 -4.33 -6.60
CA VAL A 7 -3.73 -5.53 -5.89
C VAL A 7 -4.45 -5.65 -4.56
N SER A 8 -4.86 -6.87 -4.26
CA SER A 8 -5.61 -7.21 -3.05
C SER A 8 -4.77 -8.19 -2.25
N PHE A 9 -4.39 -7.81 -1.03
CA PHE A 9 -3.64 -8.65 -0.12
C PHE A 9 -4.56 -9.13 1.00
N SER A 10 -4.75 -10.44 1.13
CA SER A 10 -5.54 -11.03 2.21
C SER A 10 -4.64 -11.48 3.37
N GLY A 11 -5.16 -11.46 4.59
CA GLY A 11 -4.40 -11.82 5.80
C GLY A 11 -3.77 -10.65 6.54
N ILE A 12 -4.15 -9.43 6.20
CA ILE A 12 -3.67 -8.20 6.84
C ILE A 12 -4.46 -7.98 8.13
N THR A 13 -3.89 -8.41 9.27
CA THR A 13 -4.42 -8.08 10.60
C THR A 13 -4.23 -6.59 10.91
N PRO A 14 -5.05 -6.02 11.81
CA PRO A 14 -4.94 -4.61 12.23
C PRO A 14 -3.53 -4.24 12.69
N SER A 15 -2.86 -5.14 13.43
CA SER A 15 -1.50 -4.94 13.92
C SER A 15 -0.45 -4.86 12.79
N VAL A 16 -0.63 -5.66 11.74
CA VAL A 16 0.23 -5.65 10.54
C VAL A 16 0.01 -4.37 9.76
N PHE A 17 -1.25 -3.97 9.59
CA PHE A 17 -1.62 -2.73 8.93
C PHE A 17 -1.04 -1.50 9.65
N GLU A 18 -1.16 -1.42 10.99
CA GLU A 18 -0.56 -0.33 11.77
C GLU A 18 0.96 -0.28 11.62
N THR A 19 1.63 -1.43 11.57
CA THR A 19 3.10 -1.48 11.38
C THR A 19 3.49 -1.02 9.97
N LEU A 20 2.73 -1.45 8.95
CA LEU A 20 2.87 -0.99 7.56
C LEU A 20 2.71 0.52 7.45
N LYS A 21 1.72 1.09 8.13
CA LYS A 21 1.50 2.54 8.21
C LYS A 21 2.71 3.27 8.79
N GLY A 22 3.29 2.73 9.86
CA GLY A 22 4.49 3.30 10.47
C GLY A 22 5.70 3.32 9.52
N GLU A 23 5.95 2.23 8.81
CA GLU A 23 7.07 2.14 7.85
C GLU A 23 6.82 2.97 6.58
N LEU A 24 5.58 3.02 6.09
CA LEU A 24 5.21 3.87 4.95
C LEU A 24 5.33 5.36 5.31
N ALA A 25 4.91 5.75 6.52
CA ALA A 25 5.13 7.11 7.03
C ALA A 25 6.62 7.46 7.13
N ARG A 26 7.47 6.52 7.58
CA ARG A 26 8.94 6.69 7.59
C ARG A 26 9.53 6.87 6.20
N LYS A 27 8.93 6.28 5.17
CA LYS A 27 9.31 6.43 3.76
C LYS A 27 8.71 7.67 3.10
N GLY A 28 7.95 8.50 3.84
CA GLY A 28 7.34 9.73 3.35
C GLY A 28 5.94 9.58 2.77
N PHE A 29 5.27 8.45 3.02
CA PHE A 29 3.89 8.20 2.61
C PHE A 29 2.97 8.26 3.85
N SER A 30 2.26 9.37 4.04
CA SER A 30 1.33 9.51 5.17
C SER A 30 0.02 8.78 4.92
N ILE A 31 -0.16 7.65 5.59
CA ILE A 31 -1.39 6.85 5.53
C ILE A 31 -2.34 7.29 6.65
N GLU A 32 -3.38 8.03 6.29
CA GLU A 32 -4.43 8.46 7.21
C GLU A 32 -5.64 7.52 7.13
N GLY A 33 -5.82 6.67 8.15
CA GLY A 33 -6.95 5.75 8.25
C GLY A 33 -6.72 4.33 7.74
N THR A 34 -7.81 3.63 7.47
CA THR A 34 -7.89 2.27 6.91
C THR A 34 -8.11 2.30 5.40
N SER A 35 -8.72 3.35 4.88
CA SER A 35 -8.87 3.61 3.44
C SER A 35 -8.57 5.06 3.13
N GLY A 36 -7.90 5.33 2.02
CA GLY A 36 -7.58 6.68 1.58
C GLY A 36 -6.70 6.73 0.35
N VAL A 37 -6.26 7.93 0.01
CA VAL A 37 -5.29 8.15 -1.06
C VAL A 37 -4.00 8.69 -0.45
N ILE A 38 -2.92 7.94 -0.59
CA ILE A 38 -1.57 8.37 -0.25
C ILE A 38 -0.93 9.06 -1.45
N ASN A 39 -0.42 10.26 -1.22
CA ASN A 39 0.39 10.99 -2.18
C ASN A 39 1.85 10.92 -1.73
N GLY A 40 2.64 10.14 -2.44
CA GLY A 40 4.06 9.96 -2.22
C GLY A 40 4.93 11.02 -2.89
N PRO A 41 6.22 11.07 -2.54
CA PRO A 41 7.21 11.87 -3.24
C PRO A 41 7.26 11.49 -4.73
N PHE A 42 7.60 12.45 -5.59
CA PHE A 42 7.60 12.29 -7.05
C PHE A 42 6.21 12.16 -7.70
N GLY A 43 5.15 12.67 -7.07
CA GLY A 43 3.81 12.74 -7.67
C GLY A 43 3.18 11.35 -7.85
N ILE A 44 3.37 10.47 -6.87
CA ILE A 44 2.83 9.13 -6.88
C ILE A 44 1.55 9.14 -6.06
N SER A 45 0.40 8.90 -6.68
CA SER A 45 -0.89 8.81 -6.02
C SER A 45 -1.28 7.33 -5.93
N ILE A 46 -1.40 6.81 -4.71
CA ILE A 46 -1.78 5.44 -4.43
C ILE A 46 -3.09 5.48 -3.65
N GLN A 47 -4.12 4.81 -4.11
CA GLN A 47 -5.31 4.54 -3.31
C GLN A 47 -5.10 3.24 -2.54
N TYR A 48 -5.52 3.21 -1.29
CA TYR A 48 -5.55 1.99 -0.50
C TYR A 48 -6.88 1.91 0.24
N SER A 49 -7.37 0.70 0.45
CA SER A 49 -8.58 0.39 1.20
C SER A 49 -8.37 -0.91 1.95
N TRP A 50 -8.25 -0.82 3.26
CA TRP A 50 -8.17 -1.97 4.14
C TRP A 50 -9.53 -2.24 4.78
N ASP A 51 -10.03 -3.44 4.53
CA ASP A 51 -11.22 -3.98 5.17
C ASP A 51 -10.82 -4.81 6.38
N GLU A 52 -11.17 -4.32 7.58
CA GLU A 52 -10.92 -5.03 8.84
C GLU A 52 -11.72 -6.33 8.94
N ALA A 53 -12.94 -6.35 8.37
CA ALA A 53 -13.86 -7.48 8.45
C ALA A 53 -13.38 -8.69 7.64
N THR A 54 -12.69 -8.44 6.53
CA THR A 54 -12.16 -9.47 5.62
C THR A 54 -10.63 -9.58 5.71
N GLN A 55 -10.00 -8.77 6.57
CA GLN A 55 -8.54 -8.65 6.71
C GLN A 55 -7.85 -8.51 5.35
N THR A 56 -8.47 -7.74 4.45
CA THR A 56 -8.02 -7.61 3.06
C THR A 56 -7.65 -6.16 2.78
N LEU A 57 -6.43 -5.95 2.28
CA LEU A 57 -5.91 -4.65 1.90
C LEU A 57 -5.89 -4.55 0.38
N HIS A 58 -6.76 -3.70 -0.15
CA HIS A 58 -6.76 -3.29 -1.54
C HIS A 58 -5.81 -2.12 -1.71
N THR A 59 -4.98 -2.16 -2.73
CA THR A 59 -4.07 -1.07 -3.10
C THR A 59 -4.11 -0.87 -4.60
N GLU A 60 -4.33 0.35 -5.04
CA GLU A 60 -4.39 0.72 -6.45
C GLU A 60 -3.48 1.94 -6.67
N VAL A 61 -2.67 1.91 -7.72
CA VAL A 61 -1.83 3.07 -8.05
C VAL A 61 -2.57 3.92 -9.08
N LEU A 62 -3.10 5.05 -8.62
CA LEU A 62 -3.81 6.01 -9.46
C LEU A 62 -2.82 6.72 -10.39
N GLU A 63 -1.72 7.21 -9.83
CA GLU A 63 -0.68 7.94 -10.56
C GLU A 63 0.70 7.51 -10.08
N LYS A 64 1.65 7.42 -11.00
CA LYS A 64 3.05 7.20 -10.66
C LYS A 64 3.96 7.96 -11.61
N SER A 65 5.08 8.43 -11.08
CA SER A 65 6.20 8.84 -11.92
C SER A 65 6.73 7.65 -12.72
N PHE A 66 7.14 7.89 -13.97
CA PHE A 66 7.77 6.88 -14.84
C PHE A 66 8.99 6.19 -14.19
N PHE A 67 9.61 6.84 -13.21
CA PHE A 67 10.74 6.32 -12.45
C PHE A 67 10.39 5.14 -11.53
N VAL A 68 9.13 5.03 -11.10
CA VAL A 68 8.70 4.00 -10.15
C VAL A 68 7.92 2.91 -10.88
N SER A 69 8.43 1.69 -10.81
CA SER A 69 7.79 0.52 -11.41
C SER A 69 6.76 -0.08 -10.46
N CYS A 70 5.61 -0.46 -11.01
CA CYS A 70 4.59 -1.26 -10.32
C CYS A 70 5.16 -2.45 -9.55
N GLY A 71 6.04 -3.21 -10.20
CA GLY A 71 6.66 -4.38 -9.60
C GLY A 71 7.49 -4.07 -8.35
N GLN A 72 8.09 -2.88 -8.25
CA GLN A 72 8.84 -2.47 -7.04
C GLN A 72 7.88 -2.20 -5.87
N ILE A 73 6.78 -1.48 -6.13
CA ILE A 73 5.76 -1.21 -5.10
C ILE A 73 5.11 -2.51 -4.66
N TYR A 74 4.75 -3.37 -5.62
CA TYR A 74 4.15 -4.66 -5.35
C TYR A 74 5.08 -5.59 -4.59
N SER A 75 6.36 -5.69 -4.98
CA SER A 75 7.33 -6.52 -4.29
C SER A 75 7.56 -6.03 -2.87
N GLN A 76 7.67 -4.72 -2.65
CA GLN A 76 7.80 -4.15 -1.30
C GLN A 76 6.57 -4.43 -0.44
N LEU A 77 5.36 -4.23 -0.99
CA LEU A 77 4.11 -4.54 -0.28
C LEU A 77 4.02 -6.03 0.03
N SER A 78 4.20 -6.91 -0.95
CA SER A 78 4.12 -8.35 -0.78
C SER A 78 5.16 -8.86 0.21
N GLU A 79 6.42 -8.42 0.13
CA GLU A 79 7.46 -8.82 1.11
C GLU A 79 7.15 -8.31 2.51
N THR A 80 6.67 -7.08 2.63
CA THR A 80 6.32 -6.50 3.93
C THR A 80 5.17 -7.29 4.55
N ILE A 81 4.15 -7.60 3.76
CA ILE A 81 2.96 -8.35 4.19
C ILE A 81 3.32 -9.79 4.58
N ASP A 82 4.07 -10.49 3.74
CA ASP A 82 4.56 -11.85 4.01
C ASP A 82 5.37 -11.90 5.31
N LYS A 83 6.28 -10.95 5.50
CA LYS A 83 7.11 -10.83 6.71
C LYS A 83 6.31 -10.58 8.00
N PHE A 84 5.10 -10.06 7.90
CA PHE A 84 4.23 -9.77 9.04
C PHE A 84 3.13 -10.83 9.26
N THR A 85 2.84 -11.66 8.27
CA THR A 85 1.93 -12.80 8.36
C THR A 85 2.65 -14.12 8.72
N ALA A 86 3.99 -14.19 8.58
CA ALA A 86 4.84 -15.34 8.89
C ALA A 86 5.15 -15.54 10.39
#